data_AF-A0A4S4H0V4-F1
#
_entry.id   AF-A0A4S4H0V4-F1
#
_cell.length_a   1.000
_cell.length_b   1.000
_cell.length_c   1.000
_cell.angle_alpha   90.00
_cell.angle_beta   90.00
_cell.angle_gamma   90.00
#
_symmetry.space_group_name_H-M   'P 1'
#
loop_
_entity.id
_entity.type
_entity.pdbx_description
1 polymer ?
#
loop_
_entity_poly.entity_id
_entity_poly.type
_entity_poly.pdbx_seq_one_letter_code
_entity_poly.pdbx_strand_id
1 'polypeptide(L)'
;MAKVIHVHLTHPIEGTRRKDWYFSSIKAVFTVFTAEQVGATYNYLRHVGLSGNGSIITKRAIIKQSTLISVGSSTDYNNGV
;
A
#
# COMPACT_ATOMS: atom_id res chain seq x y z
N MET A 1 -5.25 -5.19 13.51
CA MET A 1 -5.90 -4.74 12.25
C MET A 1 -4.81 -4.52 11.21
N ALA A 2 -4.76 -5.35 10.17
CA ALA A 2 -3.72 -5.26 9.16
C ALA A 2 -3.93 -4.01 8.28
N LYS A 3 -2.85 -3.28 8.00
CA LYS A 3 -2.87 -2.10 7.13
C LYS A 3 -2.47 -2.50 5.72
N VAL A 4 -3.02 -1.79 4.74
CA VAL A 4 -2.65 -1.91 3.33
C VAL A 4 -2.28 -0.52 2.83
N ILE A 5 -1.18 -0.42 2.08
CA ILE A 5 -0.82 0.74 1.30
C ILE A 5 -1.17 0.42 -0.15
N HIS A 6 -2.19 1.07 -0.68
CA HIS A 6 -2.56 1.02 -2.10
C HIS A 6 -1.75 2.07 -2.86
N VAL A 7 -1.08 1.65 -3.93
CA VAL A 7 -0.31 2.50 -4.83
C VAL A 7 -0.86 2.33 -6.25
N HIS A 8 -1.41 3.42 -6.78
CA HIS A 8 -1.82 3.52 -8.17
C HIS A 8 -0.85 4.44 -8.91
N LEU A 9 -0.03 3.88 -9.80
CA LEU A 9 0.90 4.68 -10.61
C LEU A 9 0.13 5.41 -11.71
N THR A 10 0.20 6.74 -11.70
CA THR A 10 -0.42 7.59 -12.73
C THR A 10 0.42 7.61 -14.00
N HIS A 11 1.74 7.39 -13.87
CA HIS A 11 2.68 7.30 -14.98
C HIS A 11 3.15 5.84 -15.15
N PRO A 12 3.20 5.32 -16.39
CA PRO A 12 3.72 4.00 -16.64
C PRO A 12 5.21 3.91 -16.30
N ILE A 13 5.63 2.76 -15.79
CA ILE A 13 7.02 2.35 -15.75
C ILE A 13 7.25 1.46 -16.96
N GLU A 14 8.35 1.66 -17.68
CA GLU A 14 8.69 0.87 -18.85
C GLU A 14 8.64 -0.63 -18.54
N GLY A 15 8.04 -1.41 -19.45
CA GLY A 15 7.86 -2.86 -19.25
C GLY A 15 6.77 -3.25 -18.24
N THR A 16 6.02 -2.29 -17.66
CA THR A 16 4.89 -2.59 -16.76
C THR A 16 3.56 -2.14 -17.34
N ARG A 17 2.55 -3.02 -17.24
CA ARG A 17 1.16 -2.64 -17.47
C ARG A 17 0.65 -1.80 -16.31
N ARG A 18 -0.28 -0.88 -16.60
CA ARG A 18 -1.03 -0.14 -15.57
C ARG A 18 -1.77 -1.15 -14.68
N LYS A 19 -1.46 -1.11 -13.38
CA LYS A 19 -2.11 -1.93 -12.35
C LYS A 19 -2.04 -1.25 -10.99
N ASP A 20 -2.98 -1.61 -10.13
CA ASP A 20 -2.96 -1.26 -8.72
C ASP A 20 -2.05 -2.22 -7.95
N TRP A 21 -1.26 -1.66 -7.04
CA TRP A 21 -0.36 -2.42 -6.17
C TRP A 21 -0.76 -2.25 -4.71
N TYR A 22 -0.63 -3.33 -3.94
CA TYR A 22 -1.03 -3.37 -2.54
C TYR A 22 0.13 -3.90 -1.70
N PHE A 23 0.50 -3.13 -0.68
CA PHE A 23 1.65 -3.41 0.17
C PHE A 23 1.24 -3.47 1.63
N SER A 24 1.94 -4.26 2.44
CA SER A 24 1.71 -4.33 3.89
C SER A 24 2.24 -3.11 4.65
N SER A 25 3.09 -2.29 4.03
CA SER A 25 3.69 -1.10 4.65
C SER A 25 4.27 -0.14 3.61
N ILE A 26 4.54 1.10 4.03
CA ILE A 26 5.26 2.07 3.20
C ILE A 26 6.65 1.54 2.84
N LYS A 27 7.34 0.85 3.77
CA LYS A 27 8.67 0.28 3.52
C LYS A 27 8.64 -0.74 2.37
N ALA A 28 7.59 -1.58 2.31
CA ALA A 28 7.42 -2.57 1.24
C ALA A 28 7.16 -1.94 -0.15
N VAL A 29 6.64 -0.71 -0.21
CA VAL A 29 6.56 0.03 -1.49
C VAL A 29 7.97 0.21 -2.07
N PHE A 30 8.92 0.62 -1.23
CA PHE A 30 10.29 0.92 -1.64
C PHE A 30 11.19 -0.32 -1.85
N THR A 31 10.67 -1.53 -1.61
CA THR A 31 11.35 -2.77 -2.05
C THR A 31 10.99 -3.14 -3.50
N VAL A 32 9.93 -2.54 -4.06
CA VAL A 32 9.46 -2.79 -5.44
C VAL A 32 9.67 -1.57 -6.33
N PHE A 33 9.52 -0.36 -5.78
CA PHE A 33 9.65 0.89 -6.53
C PHE A 33 10.73 1.81 -5.99
N THR A 34 11.32 2.59 -6.89
CA THR A 34 12.19 3.71 -6.51
C THR A 34 11.37 4.94 -6.13
N ALA A 35 11.99 5.87 -5.40
CA ALA A 35 11.37 7.16 -5.05
C ALA A 35 10.96 7.97 -6.30
N GLU A 36 11.72 7.86 -7.39
CA GLU A 36 11.41 8.53 -8.66
C GLU A 36 10.23 7.92 -9.38
N GLN A 37 10.03 6.61 -9.28
CA GLN A 37 8.86 5.93 -9.84
C GLN A 37 7.59 6.28 -9.06
N VAL A 38 7.68 6.40 -7.73
CA VAL A 38 6.58 6.80 -6.85
C VAL A 38 6.36 8.32 -6.85
N GLY A 39 7.37 9.12 -7.19
CA GLY A 39 7.32 10.58 -7.12
C GLY A 39 7.40 11.14 -5.70
N ALA A 40 7.90 10.37 -4.73
CA ALA A 40 8.05 10.76 -3.33
C ALA A 40 9.12 9.90 -2.62
N THR A 41 9.78 10.48 -1.61
CA THR A 41 10.73 9.75 -0.75
C THR A 41 10.04 8.97 0.35
N TYR A 42 10.72 7.96 0.89
CA TYR A 42 10.24 7.18 2.03
C TYR A 42 9.93 8.04 3.25
N ASN A 43 10.86 8.94 3.61
CA ASN A 43 10.71 9.81 4.77
C ASN A 43 9.53 10.76 4.59
N TYR A 44 9.34 11.32 3.40
CA TYR A 44 8.16 12.14 3.11
C TYR A 44 6.88 11.34 3.40
N LEU A 45 6.68 10.19 2.76
CA LEU A 45 5.47 9.38 2.90
C LEU A 45 5.20 8.91 4.34
N ARG A 46 6.24 8.71 5.15
CA ARG A 46 6.08 8.35 6.57
C ARG A 46 5.44 9.48 7.39
N HIS A 47 5.69 10.73 7.02
CA HIS A 47 5.29 11.90 7.80
C HIS A 47 4.06 12.62 7.24
N VAL A 48 3.83 12.52 5.94
CA VAL A 48 2.65 13.12 5.32
C VAL A 48 1.44 12.23 5.58
N GLY A 49 0.30 12.84 5.93
CA GLY A 49 -0.88 12.26 6.58
C GLY A 49 -1.54 11.06 5.90
N LEU A 50 -0.85 9.92 5.88
CA LEU A 50 -1.37 8.59 5.54
C LEU A 50 -2.00 7.90 6.75
N SER A 51 -1.76 8.38 7.97
CA SER A 51 -2.47 7.90 9.16
C SER A 51 -3.99 8.15 9.03
N GLY A 52 -4.81 7.32 9.69
CA GLY A 52 -6.28 7.52 9.69
C GLY A 52 -6.99 7.27 8.35
N ASN A 53 -6.42 6.43 7.48
CA ASN A 53 -6.89 6.17 6.11
C ASN A 53 -6.70 7.34 5.12
N GLY A 54 -5.66 8.15 5.35
CA GLY A 54 -5.33 9.26 4.47
C GLY A 54 -4.87 8.84 3.07
N SER A 55 -5.00 9.79 2.14
CA SER A 55 -4.63 9.62 0.73
C SER A 55 -3.75 10.77 0.29
N ILE A 56 -2.76 10.47 -0.56
CA ILE A 56 -1.76 11.42 -1.02
C ILE A 56 -1.55 11.21 -2.51
N ILE A 57 -1.54 12.32 -3.23
CA ILE A 57 -1.23 12.34 -4.65
C ILE A 57 0.17 12.92 -4.80
N THR A 58 1.06 12.17 -5.43
CA THR A 58 2.38 12.63 -5.85
C THR A 58 2.33 12.98 -7.33
N LYS A 59 3.45 13.44 -7.89
CA LYS A 59 3.58 13.64 -9.33
C LYS A 59 3.39 12.35 -10.14
N ARG A 60 3.56 11.16 -9.55
CA ARG A 60 3.57 9.88 -10.28
C ARG A 60 2.67 8.79 -9.72
N ALA A 61 2.07 8.99 -8.55
CA ALA A 61 1.26 7.98 -7.90
C ALA A 61 0.14 8.58 -7.05
N ILE A 62 -0.96 7.85 -6.92
CA ILE A 62 -1.95 8.03 -5.86
C ILE A 62 -1.67 6.94 -4.82
N ILE A 63 -1.47 7.35 -3.58
CA ILE A 63 -1.08 6.47 -2.46
C ILE A 63 -2.12 6.60 -1.36
N LYS A 64 -2.68 5.47 -0.93
CA LYS A 64 -3.70 5.44 0.12
C LYS A 64 -3.30 4.44 1.19
N GLN A 65 -3.43 4.81 2.45
CA GLN A 65 -3.44 3.82 3.53
C GLN A 65 -4.89 3.41 3.78
N SER A 66 -5.11 2.12 3.92
CA SER A 66 -6.42 1.54 4.22
C SER A 66 -6.27 0.39 5.21
N THR A 67 -7.40 -0.07 5.74
CA THR A 67 -7.45 -1.30 6.51
C THR A 67 -7.74 -2.50 5.60
N LEU A 68 -7.03 -3.60 5.82
CA LEU A 68 -7.42 -4.90 5.28
C LEU A 68 -8.65 -5.42 6.02
N ILE A 69 -9.74 -5.61 5.28
CA ILE A 69 -10.94 -6.30 5.75
C ILE A 69 -10.78 -7.76 5.34
N SER A 70 -10.65 -8.65 6.31
CA SER A 70 -10.56 -10.10 6.11
C SER A 70 -11.75 -10.78 6.76
N VAL A 71 -12.31 -11.80 6.10
CA VAL A 71 -13.14 -12.79 6.82
C VAL A 71 -12.22 -13.43 7.86
N GLY A 72 -12.60 -13.40 9.14
CA GLY A 72 -11.74 -13.88 10.21
C GLY A 72 -11.28 -15.31 9.92
N SER A 73 -10.00 -15.59 10.13
CA SER A 73 -9.58 -16.98 10.35
C SER A 73 -10.20 -17.39 11.68
N SER A 74 -11.41 -17.94 11.65
CA SER A 74 -11.89 -18.79 12.74
C SER A 74 -10.99 -20.04 12.75
N THR A 75 -9.84 -19.91 13.40
CA THR A 75 -9.18 -21.04 14.05
C THR A 75 -9.91 -21.32 15.36
N ASP A 76 -11.18 -21.68 15.23
CA ASP A 76 -11.96 -22.37 16.26
C ASP A 76 -12.25 -23.78 15.72
N TYR A 77 -11.18 -24.55 15.40
CA TYR A 77 -11.33 -26.00 15.29
C TYR A 77 -11.40 -26.55 16.71
N ASN A 78 -12.57 -26.43 17.34
CA ASN A 78 -12.84 -27.09 18.59
C ASN A 78 -13.10 -28.58 18.28
N ASN A 79 -12.16 -29.41 18.71
CA ASN A 79 -12.14 -30.85 18.53
C ASN A 79 -13.31 -31.46 19.32
N GLY A 80 -14.41 -31.77 18.66
CA GLY A 80 -15.64 -32.23 19.31
C GLY A 80 -16.47 -33.14 18.41
N VAL A 81 -15.95 -34.34 18.15
CA VAL A 81 -16.74 -35.55 17.86
C VAL A 81 -16.08 -36.73 18.56
#